data_AF-A0A1I1ET76-F1
#
_entry.id   AF-A0A1I1ET76-F1
#
_cell.length_a   1.000
_cell.length_b   1.000
_cell.length_c   1.000
_cell.angle_alpha   90.00
_cell.angle_beta   90.00
_cell.angle_gamma   90.00
#
_symmetry.space_group_name_H-M   'P 1'
#
loop_
_entity.id
_entity.type
_entity.pdbx_description
1 polymer ?
#
loop_
_entity_poly.entity_id
_entity_poly.type
_entity_poly.pdbx_seq_one_letter_code
_entity_poly.pdbx_strand_id
1 'polypeptide(L)'
;MNIPIENATLLAPEVLLRLMLYTDNTQTLTTQLAPDAWVDFDTAFGPTFQAGTEHRVSLMNADRKSAPYRVVVAQSPLLGQKPHPDKKGVMVPMATLYLLPAAN
;
A
#
# COMPACT_ATOMS: atom_id res chain seq x y z
N MET A 1 -35.05 -8.54 31.00
CA MET A 1 -33.88 -9.27 30.49
C MET A 1 -33.29 -8.40 29.37
N ASN A 2 -32.28 -7.59 29.69
CA ASN A 2 -31.66 -6.68 28.72
C ASN A 2 -30.52 -7.44 28.01
N ILE A 3 -30.71 -7.75 26.73
CA ILE A 3 -29.63 -8.23 25.88
C ILE A 3 -28.77 -7.00 25.54
N PRO A 4 -27.47 -6.97 25.87
CA PRO A 4 -26.61 -5.91 25.37
C PRO A 4 -26.52 -6.09 23.86
N ILE A 5 -26.94 -5.08 23.11
CA ILE A 5 -26.63 -4.98 21.68
C ILE A 5 -25.13 -4.69 21.63
N GLU A 6 -24.32 -5.74 21.50
CA GLU A 6 -22.92 -5.57 21.13
C GLU A 6 -22.89 -4.92 19.75
N ASN A 7 -22.47 -3.65 19.71
CA ASN A 7 -22.09 -2.98 18.47
C ASN A 7 -20.82 -3.68 17.94
N ALA A 8 -21.00 -4.83 17.30
CA ALA A 8 -19.95 -5.53 16.57
C ALA A 8 -19.52 -4.63 15.42
N THR A 9 -18.54 -3.77 15.68
CA THR A 9 -17.82 -3.08 14.62
C THR A 9 -17.00 -4.15 13.95
N LEU A 10 -17.45 -4.60 12.78
CA LEU A 10 -16.66 -5.46 11.90
C LEU A 10 -15.39 -4.66 11.55
N LEU A 11 -14.31 -4.90 12.30
CA LEU A 11 -13.00 -4.37 11.95
C LEU A 11 -12.64 -5.02 10.62
N ALA A 12 -12.63 -4.22 9.55
CA ALA A 12 -12.17 -4.69 8.26
C ALA A 12 -10.74 -5.24 8.44
N PRO A 13 -10.43 -6.41 7.85
CA PRO A 13 -9.10 -6.97 7.97
C PRO A 13 -8.06 -5.98 7.44
N GLU A 14 -7.03 -5.69 8.23
CA GLU A 14 -5.95 -4.80 7.82
C GLU A 14 -4.81 -5.57 7.16
N VAL A 15 -4.15 -4.92 6.21
CA VAL A 15 -2.95 -5.43 5.52
C VAL A 15 -1.86 -4.36 5.51
N LEU A 16 -0.60 -4.80 5.47
CA LEU A 16 0.52 -3.89 5.24
C LEU A 16 0.63 -3.58 3.74
N LEU A 17 0.45 -2.32 3.39
CA LEU A 17 0.67 -1.80 2.04
C LEU A 17 2.14 -1.44 1.84
N ARG A 18 2.73 -1.98 0.78
CA ARG A 18 4.07 -1.65 0.31
C ARG A 18 4.02 -1.02 -1.07
N LEU A 19 4.60 0.17 -1.20
CA LEU A 19 4.67 0.92 -2.46
C LEU A 19 6.05 0.75 -3.09
N MET A 20 6.12 0.06 -4.22
CA MET A 20 7.33 -0.15 -5.01
C MET A 20 7.26 0.65 -6.30
N LEU A 21 8.25 1.51 -6.55
CA LEU A 21 8.36 2.29 -7.78
C LEU A 21 9.38 1.63 -8.72
N TYR A 22 9.00 1.37 -9.98
CA TYR A 22 9.96 0.98 -11.01
C TYR A 22 10.88 2.15 -11.36
N THR A 23 12.19 1.91 -11.32
CA THR A 23 13.22 2.91 -11.59
C THR A 23 13.80 2.81 -13.00
N ASP A 24 13.39 1.78 -13.76
CA ASP A 24 13.82 1.53 -15.13
C ASP A 24 12.62 1.32 -16.07
N ASN A 25 12.88 1.44 -17.38
CA ASN A 25 11.85 1.23 -18.41
C ASN A 25 11.54 -0.26 -18.62
N THR A 26 12.42 -1.15 -18.15
CA THR A 26 12.28 -2.61 -18.26
C THR A 26 11.44 -3.22 -17.15
N GLN A 27 11.02 -2.42 -16.17
CA GLN A 27 10.23 -2.86 -15.00
C GLN A 27 10.90 -4.00 -14.22
N THR A 28 12.22 -3.92 -14.10
CA THR A 28 13.04 -4.93 -13.43
C THR A 28 13.60 -4.42 -12.12
N LEU A 29 13.95 -3.14 -12.05
CA LEU A 29 14.49 -2.50 -10.86
C LEU A 29 13.39 -1.73 -10.14
N THR A 30 13.23 -1.98 -8.84
CA THR A 30 12.26 -1.29 -8.00
C THR A 30 12.91 -0.71 -6.75
N THR A 31 12.35 0.40 -6.29
CA THR A 31 12.69 1.00 -4.99
C THR A 31 11.45 1.21 -4.16
N GLN A 32 11.57 1.09 -2.83
CA GLN A 32 10.47 1.36 -1.93
C GLN A 32 10.24 2.87 -1.83
N LEU A 33 9.02 3.30 -2.15
CA LEU A 33 8.67 4.71 -2.30
C LEU A 33 8.42 5.41 -0.95
N ALA A 34 7.87 4.67 0.01
CA ALA A 34 7.54 5.12 1.35
C ALA A 34 7.56 3.93 2.33
N PRO A 35 7.67 4.15 3.65
CA PRO A 35 7.53 3.08 4.63
C PRO A 35 6.23 2.29 4.46
N ASP A 36 6.24 1.01 4.85
CA ASP A 36 5.04 0.17 4.83
C ASP A 36 3.95 0.81 5.72
N ALA A 37 2.69 0.79 5.27
CA ALA A 37 1.57 1.42 5.97
C ALA A 37 0.41 0.44 6.15
N TRP A 38 -0.28 0.50 7.29
CA TRP A 38 -1.51 -0.28 7.49
C TRP A 38 -2.67 0.36 6.73
N VAL A 39 -3.40 -0.47 5.98
CA VAL A 39 -4.62 -0.09 5.28
C VAL A 39 -5.64 -1.22 5.42
N ASP A 40 -6.92 -0.91 5.23
CA ASP A 40 -7.93 -1.95 5.11
C ASP A 40 -7.74 -2.77 3.82
N PHE A 41 -8.14 -4.04 3.87
CA PHE A 41 -7.99 -4.98 2.75
C PHE A 41 -8.69 -4.50 1.48
N ASP A 42 -9.87 -3.89 1.60
CA ASP A 42 -10.66 -3.43 0.46
C ASP A 42 -10.03 -2.22 -0.22
N THR A 43 -9.36 -1.34 0.52
CA THR A 43 -8.52 -0.30 -0.05
C THR A 43 -7.34 -0.91 -0.81
N ALA A 44 -6.68 -1.92 -0.26
CA ALA A 44 -5.51 -2.55 -0.88
C ALA A 44 -5.84 -3.33 -2.16
N PHE A 45 -6.94 -4.10 -2.17
CA PHE A 45 -7.29 -5.04 -3.25
C PHE A 45 -8.58 -4.69 -4.02
N GLY A 46 -9.28 -3.64 -3.62
CA GLY A 46 -10.46 -3.13 -4.29
C GLY A 46 -10.14 -2.14 -5.41
N PRO A 47 -11.09 -1.25 -5.77
CA PRO A 47 -10.96 -0.41 -6.95
C PRO A 47 -9.88 0.68 -6.84
N THR A 48 -9.48 1.03 -5.62
CA THR A 48 -8.54 2.13 -5.36
C THR A 48 -7.21 1.94 -6.06
N PHE A 49 -6.64 0.72 -6.05
CA PHE A 49 -5.33 0.44 -6.65
C PHE A 49 -5.40 -0.51 -7.84
N GLN A 50 -6.45 -0.38 -8.66
CA GLN A 50 -6.51 -1.08 -9.94
C GLN A 50 -5.41 -0.61 -10.89
N ALA A 51 -4.91 -1.54 -11.71
CA ALA A 51 -3.92 -1.23 -12.73
C ALA A 51 -4.41 -0.09 -13.64
N GLY A 52 -3.52 0.87 -13.92
CA GLY A 52 -3.81 2.07 -14.71
C GLY A 52 -4.39 3.25 -13.93
N THR A 53 -4.71 3.10 -12.64
CA THR A 53 -5.15 4.23 -11.81
C THR A 53 -3.98 5.15 -11.45
N GLU A 54 -4.20 6.46 -11.51
CA GLU A 54 -3.21 7.49 -11.14
C GLU A 54 -3.41 7.94 -9.69
N HIS A 55 -2.30 8.08 -8.96
CA HIS A 55 -2.27 8.52 -7.56
C HIS A 55 -1.22 9.61 -7.36
N ARG A 56 -1.45 10.46 -6.37
CA ARG A 56 -0.49 11.48 -5.92
C ARG A 56 0.14 11.02 -4.62
N VAL A 57 1.46 10.85 -4.63
CA VAL A 57 2.25 10.53 -3.44
C VAL A 57 3.13 11.72 -3.08
N SER A 58 3.28 11.96 -1.77
CA SER A 58 4.17 12.99 -1.26
C SER A 58 5.54 12.38 -1.04
N LEU A 59 6.52 12.73 -1.88
CA LEU A 59 7.90 12.31 -1.68
C LEU A 59 8.65 13.40 -0.96
N MET A 60 9.29 13.02 0.15
CA MET A 60 10.19 13.91 0.86
C MET A 60 11.53 13.91 0.13
N ASN A 61 11.88 15.03 -0.49
CA ASN A 61 13.13 15.17 -1.22
C ASN A 61 14.32 15.42 -0.25
N ALA A 62 15.54 15.46 -0.79
CA ALA A 62 16.77 15.69 -0.02
C ALA A 62 16.72 16.99 0.81
N ASP A 63 15.99 18.00 0.33
CA ASP A 63 15.79 19.29 1.01
C ASP A 63 14.66 19.28 2.04
N ARG A 64 14.12 18.08 2.38
CA ARG A 64 12.96 17.89 3.28
C ARG A 64 11.69 18.60 2.83
N LYS A 65 11.59 18.94 1.55
CA LYS A 65 10.36 19.47 0.95
C LYS A 65 9.55 18.30 0.39
N SER A 66 8.25 18.31 0.69
CA SER A 66 7.31 17.40 0.05
C SER A 66 6.98 17.94 -1.34
N ALA A 67 7.29 17.17 -2.38
CA ALA A 67 6.82 17.44 -3.73
C ALA A 67 5.76 16.40 -4.10
N PRO A 68 4.59 16.81 -4.63
CA PRO A 68 3.62 15.85 -5.14
C PRO A 68 4.23 15.14 -6.35
N TYR A 69 4.30 13.82 -6.25
CA TYR A 69 4.79 12.92 -7.28
C TYR A 69 3.61 12.12 -7.81
N ARG A 70 3.43 12.09 -9.13
CA ARG A 70 2.33 11.37 -9.76
C ARG A 70 2.82 9.97 -10.15
N VAL A 71 2.03 8.97 -9.79
CA VAL A 71 2.34 7.56 -10.06
C VAL A 71 1.13 6.86 -10.65
N VAL A 72 1.37 5.84 -11.47
CA VAL A 72 0.33 4.97 -12.03
C VAL A 72 0.54 3.55 -11.50
N VAL A 73 -0.54 2.88 -11.09
CA VAL A 73 -0.48 1.47 -10.69
C VAL A 73 -0.16 0.62 -11.92
N ALA A 74 0.99 -0.07 -11.89
CA ALA A 74 1.48 -0.86 -13.01
C ALA A 74 0.71 -2.17 -13.20
N GLN A 75 0.30 -2.80 -12.10
CA GLN A 75 -0.37 -4.10 -12.08
C GLN A 75 -1.19 -4.26 -10.80
N SER A 76 -2.07 -5.26 -10.79
CA SER A 76 -2.85 -5.61 -9.59
C SER A 76 -1.94 -5.87 -8.38
N PRO A 77 -2.35 -5.46 -7.17
CA PRO A 77 -1.58 -5.67 -5.96
C PRO A 77 -1.25 -7.16 -5.75
N LEU A 78 0.00 -7.45 -5.39
CA LEU A 78 0.42 -8.81 -5.05
C LEU A 78 0.24 -9.07 -3.57
N LEU A 79 -0.50 -10.12 -3.22
CA LEU A 79 -0.64 -10.60 -1.85
C LEU A 79 0.57 -11.44 -1.46
N GLY A 80 1.17 -11.10 -0.33
CA GLY A 80 2.24 -11.85 0.32
C GLY A 80 2.11 -11.80 1.83
N GLN A 81 3.19 -12.15 2.52
CA GLN A 81 3.27 -12.11 3.97
C GLN A 81 4.62 -11.57 4.44
N LYS A 82 4.63 -10.93 5.60
CA LYS A 82 5.84 -10.45 6.27
C LYS A 82 5.74 -10.71 7.79
N PRO A 83 6.84 -10.90 8.52
CA PRO A 83 6.81 -10.91 9.97
C PRO A 83 6.20 -9.61 10.52
N HIS A 84 5.32 -9.73 11.51
CA HIS A 84 4.75 -8.58 12.21
C HIS A 84 5.89 -7.79 12.88
N PRO A 85 5.94 -6.44 12.73
CA PRO A 85 7.04 -5.64 13.27
C PRO A 85 7.19 -5.79 14.80
N ASP A 86 6.08 -5.81 15.53
CA ASP A 86 6.10 -5.84 16.99
C ASP A 86 5.78 -7.21 17.63
N LYS A 87 5.35 -8.21 16.85
CA LYS A 87 4.87 -9.50 17.37
C LYS A 87 5.71 -10.64 16.81
N LYS A 88 6.63 -11.14 17.63
CA LYS A 88 7.53 -12.25 17.26
C LYS A 88 6.73 -13.50 16.89
N GLY A 89 7.08 -14.10 15.74
CA GLY A 89 6.46 -15.33 15.25
C GLY A 89 5.07 -15.14 14.61
N VAL A 90 4.55 -13.91 14.54
CA VAL A 90 3.30 -13.61 13.83
C VAL A 90 3.62 -13.15 12.42
N MET A 91 2.93 -13.71 11.42
CA MET A 91 2.97 -13.25 10.04
C MET A 91 1.76 -12.37 9.78
N VAL A 92 1.94 -11.30 9.01
CA VAL A 92 0.87 -10.38 8.62
C VAL A 92 0.74 -10.34 7.10
N PRO A 93 -0.49 -10.21 6.56
CA PRO A 93 -0.70 -10.04 5.13
C PRO A 93 -0.06 -8.74 4.65
N MET A 94 0.57 -8.81 3.48
CA MET A 94 1.20 -7.67 2.83
C MET A 94 0.66 -7.54 1.40
N ALA A 95 0.18 -6.36 1.03
CA ALA A 95 -0.17 -5.98 -0.32
C ALA A 95 1.00 -5.20 -0.94
N THR A 96 1.58 -5.70 -2.02
CA THR A 96 2.66 -5.01 -2.75
C THR A 96 2.08 -4.35 -3.99
N LEU A 97 2.13 -3.02 -4.03
CA LEU A 97 1.77 -2.20 -5.17
C LEU A 97 3.01 -1.84 -5.97
N TYR A 98 2.97 -2.12 -7.26
CA TYR A 98 4.00 -1.70 -8.19
C TYR A 98 3.53 -0.47 -8.96
N LEU A 99 4.38 0.55 -9.01
CA LEU A 99 4.07 1.88 -9.48
C LEU A 99 5.03 2.28 -10.59
N LEU A 100 4.52 3.03 -11.56
CA LEU A 100 5.29 3.72 -12.59
C LEU A 100 5.23 5.24 -12.33
N PRO A 101 6.29 6.00 -12.64
CA PRO A 101 6.18 7.45 -12.75
C PRO A 101 5.12 7.82 -13.78
N ALA A 102 4.20 8.72 -13.44
CA ALA A 102 3.31 9.29 -14.46
C ALA A 102 4.11 10.28 -15.32
N ALA A 103 3.87 10.29 -16.63
CA ALA A 103 4.41 11.32 -17.52
C ALA A 103 3.85 12.70 -17.12
N ASN A 104 4.68 13.74 -17.20
CA ASN A 104 4.30 15.10 -16.82
C ASN A 104 3.35 15.76 -17.80
#